data_AF-A0A364LV19-F1
#
_entry.id   AF-A0A364LV19-F1
#
_cell.length_a   1.000
_cell.length_b   1.000
_cell.length_c   1.000
_cell.angle_alpha   90.00
_cell.angle_beta   90.00
_cell.angle_gamma   90.00
#
_symmetry.space_group_name_H-M   'P 1'
#
loop_
_entity.id
_entity.type
_entity.pdbx_description
1 polymer ?
#
loop_
_entity_poly.entity_id
_entity_poly.type
_entity_poly.pdbx_seq_one_letter_code
_entity_poly.pdbx_strand_id
1 'polypeptide(L)'
;MVQYASLISRKRDLIYFIFFAIHLPIIFLVDTVPLLPSILQTNLSHQIRSFYIATYHDKFFSEPAPAWFSTFIAMELVYHAPLSLWALGALLRDDPLVPMHLLVFGVQSFVTSSACLAEVWGWDDRTVAQKQDLTMLYAPYVMLGAFMALDMLFRLRGKLLSKSKSE
;
A
#
# COMPACT_ATOMS: atom_id res chain seq x y z
N MET A 1 -18.88 25.51 -12.77
CA MET A 1 -17.83 24.45 -12.81
C MET A 1 -16.88 24.70 -11.66
N VAL A 2 -16.77 23.78 -10.71
CA VAL A 2 -15.72 23.86 -9.69
C VAL A 2 -14.40 23.58 -10.40
N GLN A 3 -13.51 24.56 -10.46
CA GLN A 3 -12.20 24.40 -11.08
C GLN A 3 -11.25 23.81 -10.04
N TYR A 4 -10.98 22.52 -10.14
CA TYR A 4 -10.07 21.82 -9.25
C TYR A 4 -8.63 22.25 -9.51
N ALA A 5 -7.85 22.37 -8.44
CA ALA A 5 -6.42 22.62 -8.55
C ALA A 5 -5.76 21.43 -9.26
N SER A 6 -4.95 21.73 -10.30
CA SER A 6 -4.21 20.71 -11.05
C SER A 6 -3.42 19.80 -10.11
N LEU A 7 -3.43 18.49 -10.36
CA LEU A 7 -2.69 17.51 -9.57
C LEU A 7 -1.19 17.86 -9.47
N ILE A 8 -0.62 18.45 -10.53
CA ILE A 8 0.79 18.88 -10.58
C ILE A 8 1.09 19.94 -9.51
N SER A 9 0.10 20.79 -9.19
CA SER A 9 0.25 21.80 -8.13
C SER A 9 0.14 21.21 -6.72
N ARG A 10 -0.58 20.08 -6.57
CA ARG A 10 -0.79 19.36 -5.31
C ARG A 10 0.27 18.26 -5.15
N LYS A 11 1.53 18.66 -4.88
CA LYS A 11 2.71 17.76 -4.85
C LYS A 11 2.52 16.48 -4.03
N ARG A 12 1.90 16.55 -2.84
CA ARG A 12 1.64 15.37 -2.00
C ARG A 12 0.63 14.41 -2.66
N ASP A 13 -0.42 14.96 -3.25
CA ASP A 13 -1.46 14.19 -3.92
C ASP A 13 -0.92 13.55 -5.21
N LEU A 14 0.03 14.21 -5.89
CA LEU A 14 0.77 13.64 -7.02
C LEU A 14 1.61 12.42 -6.58
N ILE A 15 2.29 12.49 -5.45
CA ILE A 15 3.05 11.34 -4.90
C ILE A 15 2.10 10.17 -4.63
N TYR A 16 0.95 10.42 -3.99
CA TYR A 16 -0.03 9.37 -3.73
C TYR A 16 -0.61 8.79 -5.03
N PHE A 17 -0.88 9.64 -6.02
CA PHE A 17 -1.37 9.19 -7.32
C PHE A 17 -0.36 8.25 -8.01
N ILE A 18 0.92 8.64 -8.06
CA ILE A 18 1.99 7.82 -8.66
C ILE A 18 2.10 6.50 -7.90
N PHE A 19 2.07 6.55 -6.57
CA PHE A 19 2.08 5.35 -5.73
C PHE A 19 0.92 4.41 -6.09
N PHE A 20 -0.32 4.88 -6.09
CA PHE A 20 -1.48 4.04 -6.42
C PHE A 20 -1.43 3.50 -7.85
N ALA A 21 -0.90 4.27 -8.80
CA ALA A 21 -0.78 3.86 -10.19
C ALA A 21 0.22 2.71 -10.38
N ILE A 22 1.30 2.70 -9.60
CA ILE A 22 2.31 1.64 -9.60
C ILE A 22 1.86 0.44 -8.75
N HIS A 23 1.29 0.72 -7.58
CA HIS A 23 0.94 -0.30 -6.60
C HIS A 23 -0.26 -1.14 -7.04
N LEU A 24 -1.27 -0.56 -7.70
CA LEU A 24 -2.44 -1.30 -8.14
C LEU A 24 -2.09 -2.51 -9.04
N PRO A 25 -1.24 -2.38 -10.08
CA PRO A 25 -0.74 -3.55 -10.80
C PRO A 25 0.05 -4.55 -9.94
N ILE A 26 0.88 -4.07 -9.00
CA ILE A 26 1.69 -4.93 -8.13
C ILE A 26 0.80 -5.82 -7.25
N ILE A 27 -0.29 -5.27 -6.69
CA ILE A 27 -1.24 -6.04 -5.88
C ILE A 27 -1.73 -7.27 -6.65
N PHE A 28 -2.06 -7.14 -7.94
CA PHE A 28 -2.57 -8.25 -8.75
C PHE A 28 -1.48 -9.16 -9.31
N LEU A 29 -0.28 -8.64 -9.59
CA LEU A 29 0.80 -9.39 -10.24
C LEU A 29 1.74 -10.08 -9.26
N VAL A 30 1.79 -9.63 -8.01
CA VAL A 30 2.72 -10.11 -7.00
C VAL A 30 1.97 -10.55 -5.74
N ASP A 31 1.31 -9.60 -5.07
CA ASP A 31 0.86 -9.80 -3.68
C ASP A 31 -0.30 -10.79 -3.58
N THR A 32 -1.35 -10.57 -4.35
CA THR A 32 -2.62 -11.33 -4.24
C THR A 32 -2.67 -12.58 -5.10
N VAL A 33 -1.65 -12.85 -5.92
CA VAL A 33 -1.56 -14.03 -6.79
C VAL A 33 -1.89 -15.34 -6.08
N PRO A 34 -1.44 -15.60 -4.82
CA PRO A 34 -1.81 -16.82 -4.10
C PRO A 34 -3.31 -16.98 -3.83
N LEU A 35 -4.06 -15.87 -3.77
CA LEU A 35 -5.51 -15.87 -3.52
C LEU A 35 -6.34 -15.79 -4.82
N LEU A 36 -5.71 -15.47 -5.95
CA LEU A 36 -6.41 -15.38 -7.23
C LEU A 36 -6.75 -16.77 -7.79
N PRO A 37 -7.92 -16.93 -8.44
CA PRO A 37 -8.23 -18.15 -9.18
C PRO A 37 -7.18 -18.39 -10.28
N SER A 38 -6.92 -19.66 -10.60
CA SER A 38 -5.87 -20.07 -11.55
C SER A 38 -5.96 -19.37 -12.92
N ILE A 39 -7.17 -19.02 -13.38
CA ILE A 39 -7.38 -18.30 -14.63
C ILE A 39 -6.80 -16.87 -14.64
N LEU A 40 -6.60 -16.26 -13.47
CA LEU A 40 -6.00 -14.93 -13.31
C LEU A 40 -4.51 -15.01 -12.97
N GLN A 41 -3.96 -16.21 -12.73
CA GLN A 41 -2.54 -16.42 -12.52
C GLN A 41 -1.85 -16.53 -13.87
N THR A 42 -1.23 -15.42 -14.29
CA THR A 42 -0.59 -15.31 -15.60
C THR A 42 0.86 -15.77 -15.56
N ASN A 43 1.42 -16.14 -16.72
CA ASN A 43 2.86 -16.42 -16.85
C ASN A 43 3.73 -15.24 -16.39
N LEU A 44 3.27 -14.01 -16.63
CA LEU A 44 3.97 -12.80 -16.18
C LEU A 44 4.04 -12.75 -14.65
N SER A 45 2.92 -12.96 -13.95
CA SER A 45 2.91 -12.99 -12.47
C SER A 45 3.81 -14.09 -11.91
N HIS A 46 3.84 -15.28 -12.55
CA HIS A 46 4.74 -16.35 -12.12
C HIS A 46 6.22 -15.97 -12.30
N GLN A 47 6.58 -15.39 -13.45
CA GLN A 47 7.97 -14.96 -13.71
C GLN A 47 8.43 -13.86 -12.74
N ILE A 48 7.59 -12.85 -12.50
CA ILE A 48 7.90 -11.76 -11.57
C ILE A 48 8.07 -12.33 -10.15
N ARG A 49 7.17 -13.20 -9.70
CA ARG A 49 7.26 -13.81 -8.37
C ARG A 49 8.46 -14.74 -8.23
N SER A 50 8.80 -15.53 -9.25
CA SER A 50 10.01 -16.36 -9.23
C SER A 50 11.27 -15.50 -9.14
N PHE A 51 11.37 -14.42 -9.93
CA PHE A 51 12.46 -13.45 -9.82
C PHE A 51 12.52 -12.82 -8.42
N TYR A 52 11.37 -12.39 -7.90
CA TYR A 52 11.24 -11.81 -6.57
C TYR A 52 11.77 -12.75 -5.48
N ILE A 53 11.27 -13.99 -5.45
CA ILE A 53 11.67 -15.00 -4.46
C ILE A 53 13.17 -15.29 -4.56
N ALA A 54 13.70 -15.47 -5.77
CA ALA A 54 15.12 -15.73 -5.99
C ALA A 54 16.02 -14.57 -5.57
N THR A 55 15.52 -13.33 -5.65
CA THR A 55 16.28 -12.13 -5.30
C THR A 55 16.22 -11.85 -3.80
N TYR A 56 15.02 -11.83 -3.23
CA TYR A 56 14.78 -11.34 -1.87
C TYR A 56 14.66 -12.43 -0.80
N HIS A 57 14.55 -13.71 -1.20
CA HIS A 57 14.47 -14.85 -0.28
C HIS A 57 13.32 -14.73 0.74
N ASP A 58 12.25 -14.07 0.30
CA ASP A 58 11.08 -13.75 1.12
C ASP A 58 10.29 -15.01 1.48
N LYS A 59 10.24 -15.35 2.78
CA LYS A 59 9.53 -16.53 3.28
C LYS A 59 8.03 -16.41 3.12
N PHE A 60 7.49 -15.19 3.10
CA PHE A 60 6.07 -14.97 2.93
C PHE A 60 5.52 -15.51 1.60
N PHE A 61 6.37 -15.54 0.57
CA PHE A 61 5.99 -15.98 -0.77
C PHE A 61 6.65 -17.29 -1.22
N SER A 62 7.70 -17.74 -0.52
CA SER A 62 8.45 -18.98 -0.85
C SER A 62 8.08 -20.19 0.02
N GLU A 63 7.54 -19.96 1.21
CA GLU A 63 7.11 -20.99 2.14
C GLU A 63 5.59 -20.91 2.35
N PRO A 64 4.95 -21.92 2.97
CA PRO A 64 3.56 -21.82 3.38
C PRO A 64 3.34 -20.57 4.23
N ALA A 65 2.63 -19.59 3.66
CA ALA A 65 2.36 -18.33 4.32
C ALA A 65 1.61 -18.54 5.64
N PRO A 66 2.03 -17.87 6.73
CA PRO A 66 1.25 -17.82 7.95
C PRO A 66 -0.18 -17.32 7.68
N ALA A 67 -1.16 -17.83 8.43
CA ALA A 67 -2.56 -17.45 8.24
C ALA A 67 -2.81 -15.94 8.41
N TRP A 68 -2.07 -15.29 9.32
CA TRP A 68 -2.13 -13.84 9.51
C TRP A 68 -1.64 -13.07 8.27
N PHE A 69 -0.61 -13.57 7.57
CA PHE A 69 -0.09 -12.94 6.37
C PHE A 69 -1.05 -13.10 5.20
N SER A 70 -1.65 -14.29 5.06
CA SER A 70 -2.74 -14.53 4.11
C SER A 70 -3.93 -13.59 4.35
N THR A 71 -4.20 -13.25 5.60
CA THR A 71 -5.23 -12.26 5.96
C THR A 71 -4.86 -10.85 5.48
N PHE A 72 -3.59 -10.45 5.59
CA PHE A 72 -3.13 -9.16 5.07
C PHE A 72 -3.23 -9.07 3.54
N ILE A 73 -2.80 -10.11 2.82
CA ILE A 73 -3.00 -10.18 1.36
C ILE A 73 -4.49 -10.12 1.01
N ALA A 74 -5.36 -10.80 1.77
CA ALA A 74 -6.79 -10.74 1.53
C ALA A 74 -7.31 -9.31 1.71
N MET A 75 -6.85 -8.57 2.73
CA MET A 75 -7.18 -7.16 2.93
C MET A 75 -6.68 -6.30 1.75
N GLU A 76 -5.53 -6.60 1.17
CA GLU A 76 -5.05 -5.89 -0.03
C GLU A 76 -5.99 -6.11 -1.21
N LEU A 77 -6.45 -7.34 -1.43
CA LEU A 77 -7.38 -7.66 -2.51
C LEU A 77 -8.75 -7.00 -2.32
N VAL A 78 -9.34 -7.10 -1.13
CA VAL A 78 -10.73 -6.67 -0.88
C VAL A 78 -10.85 -5.18 -0.56
N TYR A 79 -9.78 -4.55 -0.08
CA TYR A 79 -9.79 -3.14 0.32
C TYR A 79 -8.77 -2.29 -0.43
N HIS A 80 -7.48 -2.67 -0.45
CA HIS A 80 -6.46 -1.83 -1.09
C HIS A 80 -6.65 -1.71 -2.61
N ALA A 81 -6.93 -2.80 -3.32
CA ALA A 81 -7.13 -2.76 -4.76
C ALA A 81 -8.33 -1.89 -5.18
N PRO A 82 -9.57 -2.09 -4.68
CA PRO A 82 -10.69 -1.23 -5.06
C PRO A 82 -10.48 0.21 -4.63
N LEU A 83 -9.88 0.45 -3.47
CA LEU A 83 -9.59 1.80 -3.02
C LEU A 83 -8.53 2.48 -3.89
N SER A 84 -7.46 1.78 -4.26
CA SER A 84 -6.39 2.32 -5.11
C SER A 84 -6.95 2.74 -6.47
N LEU A 85 -7.84 1.93 -7.05
CA LEU A 85 -8.54 2.27 -8.30
C LEU A 85 -9.40 3.53 -8.14
N TRP A 86 -10.17 3.62 -7.05
CA TRP A 86 -10.96 4.82 -6.74
C TRP A 86 -10.06 6.04 -6.50
N ALA A 87 -8.95 5.87 -5.77
CA ALA A 87 -8.03 6.93 -5.37
C ALA A 87 -7.39 7.60 -6.59
N LEU A 88 -7.08 6.85 -7.66
CA LEU A 88 -6.59 7.43 -8.91
C LEU A 88 -7.57 8.47 -9.48
N GLY A 89 -8.85 8.14 -9.58
CA GLY A 89 -9.88 9.08 -10.03
C GLY A 89 -10.15 10.21 -9.03
N ALA A 90 -10.20 9.88 -7.74
CA ALA A 90 -10.49 10.81 -6.65
C ALA A 90 -9.40 11.88 -6.50
N LEU A 91 -8.12 11.51 -6.62
CA LEU A 91 -6.99 12.43 -6.58
C LEU A 91 -6.99 13.37 -7.79
N LEU A 92 -7.29 12.87 -8.99
CA LEU A 92 -7.39 13.71 -10.20
C LEU A 92 -8.43 14.82 -10.06
N ARG A 93 -9.59 14.51 -9.46
CA ARG A 93 -10.70 15.45 -9.28
C ARG A 93 -10.70 16.19 -7.93
N ASP A 94 -9.64 16.07 -7.14
CA ASP A 94 -9.53 16.68 -5.80
C ASP A 94 -10.75 16.37 -4.89
N ASP A 95 -11.13 15.10 -4.85
CA ASP A 95 -12.35 14.66 -4.17
C ASP A 95 -12.27 14.93 -2.65
N PRO A 96 -13.31 15.54 -2.05
CA PRO A 96 -13.29 15.91 -0.63
C PRO A 96 -13.17 14.72 0.33
N LEU A 97 -13.49 13.49 -0.11
CA LEU A 97 -13.40 12.26 0.67
C LEU A 97 -12.00 11.64 0.66
N VAL A 98 -11.06 12.13 -0.16
CA VAL A 98 -9.67 11.64 -0.20
C VAL A 98 -9.06 11.52 1.19
N PRO A 99 -9.15 12.55 2.08
CA PRO A 99 -8.57 12.44 3.42
C PRO A 99 -9.15 11.31 4.28
N MET A 100 -10.44 11.01 4.15
CA MET A 100 -11.05 9.94 4.93
C MET A 100 -10.52 8.57 4.50
N HIS A 101 -10.51 8.30 3.20
CA HIS A 101 -10.13 7.00 2.69
C HIS A 101 -8.63 6.73 2.74
N LEU A 102 -7.80 7.73 2.38
CA LEU A 102 -6.34 7.59 2.43
C LEU A 102 -5.83 7.50 3.87
N LEU A 103 -6.56 8.03 4.87
CA LEU A 103 -6.21 7.82 6.27
C LEU A 103 -6.31 6.33 6.64
N VAL A 104 -7.44 5.70 6.33
CA VAL A 104 -7.66 4.27 6.63
C VAL A 104 -6.64 3.40 5.88
N PHE A 105 -6.41 3.69 4.59
CA PHE A 105 -5.39 3.01 3.80
C PHE A 105 -3.98 3.17 4.40
N GLY A 106 -3.58 4.39 4.74
CA GLY A 106 -2.25 4.69 5.25
C GLY A 106 -2.00 3.99 6.59
N VAL A 107 -2.97 4.02 7.50
CA VAL A 107 -2.89 3.32 8.80
C VAL A 107 -2.78 1.82 8.60
N GLN A 108 -3.67 1.24 7.78
CA GLN A 108 -3.64 -0.20 7.55
C GLN A 108 -2.31 -0.64 6.92
N SER A 109 -1.88 0.04 5.85
CA SER A 109 -0.60 -0.23 5.17
C SER A 109 0.60 -0.09 6.10
N PHE A 110 0.59 0.93 6.98
CA PHE A 110 1.64 1.09 7.99
C PHE A 110 1.68 -0.10 8.95
N VAL A 111 0.54 -0.52 9.49
CA VAL A 111 0.46 -1.60 10.47
C VAL A 111 0.85 -2.94 9.86
N THR A 112 0.27 -3.31 8.72
CA THR A 112 0.53 -4.61 8.08
C THR A 112 1.98 -4.73 7.63
N SER A 113 2.53 -3.71 6.98
CA SER A 113 3.92 -3.72 6.51
C SER A 113 4.93 -3.64 7.66
N SER A 114 4.60 -2.95 8.76
CA SER A 114 5.44 -2.97 9.97
C SER A 114 5.46 -4.33 10.64
N ALA A 115 4.32 -5.03 10.68
CA ALA A 115 4.25 -6.40 11.19
C ALA A 115 5.09 -7.35 10.34
N CYS A 116 5.04 -7.24 9.01
CA CYS A 116 5.89 -8.01 8.10
C CYS A 116 7.38 -7.73 8.36
N LEU A 117 7.78 -6.46 8.52
CA LEU A 117 9.18 -6.12 8.84
C LEU A 117 9.63 -6.67 10.20
N ALA A 118 8.78 -6.61 11.22
CA ALA A 118 9.09 -7.16 12.53
C ALA A 118 9.37 -8.68 12.44
N GLU A 119 8.56 -9.40 11.68
CA GLU A 119 8.73 -10.82 11.41
C GLU A 119 10.01 -11.11 10.61
N VAL A 120 10.30 -10.34 9.55
CA VAL A 120 11.55 -10.47 8.75
C VAL A 120 12.79 -10.38 9.63
N TRP A 121 12.80 -9.44 10.58
CA TRP A 121 13.92 -9.29 11.51
C TRP A 121 14.01 -10.42 12.54
N GLY A 122 12.89 -11.08 12.84
CA GLY A 122 12.81 -12.28 13.67
C GLY A 122 13.24 -13.59 13.00
N TRP A 123 13.50 -13.62 11.69
CA TRP A 123 13.92 -14.85 11.01
C TRP A 123 15.36 -15.26 11.34
N ASP A 124 15.56 -16.40 11.98
CA ASP A 124 16.91 -16.90 12.31
C ASP A 124 17.64 -17.53 11.11
N ASP A 125 16.90 -17.89 10.05
CA ASP A 125 17.39 -18.60 8.87
C ASP A 125 17.77 -17.67 7.70
N ARG A 126 17.87 -16.36 7.95
CA ARG A 126 18.28 -15.35 6.95
C ARG A 126 19.43 -14.51 7.47
N THR A 127 20.38 -14.24 6.57
CA THR A 127 21.50 -13.35 6.86
C THR A 127 21.03 -11.91 7.07
N VAL A 128 21.82 -11.11 7.79
CA VAL A 128 21.52 -9.69 7.99
C VAL A 128 21.39 -8.95 6.65
N ALA A 129 22.21 -9.29 5.66
CA ALA A 129 22.15 -8.69 4.33
C ALA A 129 20.79 -8.98 3.64
N GLN A 130 20.32 -10.23 3.66
CA GLN A 130 19.01 -10.58 3.10
C GLN A 130 17.85 -9.85 3.80
N LYS A 131 17.92 -9.70 5.13
CA LYS A 131 16.94 -8.92 5.90
C LYS A 131 16.98 -7.43 5.53
N GLN A 132 18.17 -6.89 5.28
CA GLN A 132 18.35 -5.50 4.84
C GLN A 132 17.78 -5.28 3.44
N ASP A 133 18.00 -6.21 2.50
CA ASP A 133 17.46 -6.13 1.14
C ASP A 133 15.91 -6.10 1.16
N LEU A 134 15.29 -6.97 1.96
CA LEU A 134 13.84 -6.94 2.20
C LEU A 134 13.40 -5.66 2.89
N THR A 135 14.19 -5.16 3.84
CA THR A 135 13.88 -3.90 4.52
C THR A 135 13.89 -2.72 3.56
N MET A 136 14.84 -2.65 2.62
CA MET A 136 14.87 -1.61 1.59
C MET A 136 13.67 -1.65 0.66
N LEU A 137 13.07 -2.83 0.48
CA LEU A 137 11.85 -3.02 -0.30
C LEU A 137 10.58 -2.64 0.49
N TYR A 138 10.45 -3.08 1.75
CA TYR A 138 9.24 -2.88 2.57
C TYR A 138 9.19 -1.52 3.27
N ALA A 139 10.32 -0.98 3.69
CA ALA A 139 10.38 0.28 4.43
C ALA A 139 9.76 1.48 3.68
N PRO A 140 9.92 1.63 2.35
CA PRO A 140 9.19 2.65 1.58
C PRO A 140 7.67 2.60 1.79
N TYR A 141 7.06 1.41 1.81
CA TYR A 141 5.63 1.25 2.05
C TYR A 141 5.24 1.66 3.47
N VAL A 142 6.04 1.28 4.47
CA VAL A 142 5.82 1.69 5.87
C VAL A 142 5.90 3.21 6.03
N MET A 143 6.97 3.81 5.50
CA MET A 143 7.19 5.26 5.57
C MET A 143 6.08 6.03 4.85
N LEU A 144 5.70 5.58 3.64
CA LEU A 144 4.65 6.21 2.88
C LEU A 144 3.28 6.05 3.55
N GLY A 145 2.96 4.87 4.09
CA GLY A 145 1.73 4.63 4.84
C GLY A 145 1.61 5.55 6.06
N ALA A 146 2.68 5.66 6.86
CA ALA A 146 2.74 6.57 8.01
C ALA A 146 2.59 8.03 7.58
N PHE A 147 3.31 8.46 6.55
CA PHE A 147 3.24 9.82 6.04
C PHE A 147 1.83 10.16 5.52
N MET A 148 1.23 9.26 4.74
CA MET A 148 -0.12 9.41 4.22
C MET A 148 -1.14 9.51 5.36
N ALA A 149 -1.06 8.63 6.36
CA ALA A 149 -1.94 8.66 7.52
C ALA A 149 -1.86 9.99 8.27
N LEU A 150 -0.65 10.47 8.56
CA LEU A 150 -0.46 11.75 9.25
C LEU A 150 -0.96 12.94 8.42
N ASP A 151 -0.64 12.98 7.13
CA ASP A 151 -1.11 14.05 6.23
C ASP A 151 -2.65 14.10 6.20
N MET A 152 -3.30 12.94 6.02
CA MET A 152 -4.76 12.87 5.97
C MET A 152 -5.42 13.23 7.31
N LEU A 153 -4.82 12.80 8.44
CA LEU A 153 -5.27 13.17 9.78
C LEU A 153 -5.25 14.69 9.97
N PHE A 154 -4.16 15.36 9.57
CA PHE A 154 -4.06 16.82 9.69
C PHE A 154 -5.05 17.55 8.77
N ARG A 155 -5.28 17.07 7.54
CA ARG A 155 -6.29 17.63 6.64
C ARG A 155 -7.70 17.51 7.21
N LEU A 156 -8.05 16.34 7.76
CA LEU A 156 -9.36 16.11 8.39
C LEU A 156 -9.54 16.97 9.64
N ARG A 157 -8.54 17.00 10.52
CA ARG A 157 -8.55 17.83 11.72
C ARG A 157 -8.76 19.31 11.39
N GLY A 158 -8.07 19.82 10.36
CA GLY A 158 -8.21 21.20 9.90
C GLY A 158 -9.65 21.53 9.49
N LYS A 159 -10.29 20.65 8.70
CA LYS A 159 -11.68 20.82 8.25
C LYS A 159 -12.71 20.74 9.38
N LEU A 160 -12.52 19.79 10.31
CA LEU A 160 -13.45 19.59 11.44
C LEU A 160 -13.37 20.75 12.45
N LEU A 161 -12.15 21.18 12.79
CA LEU A 161 -11.96 22.26 13.75
C LEU A 161 -12.26 23.65 13.17
N SER A 162 -12.14 23.86 11.85
CA SER A 162 -12.57 25.12 11.24
C SER A 162 -14.09 25.29 11.28
N LYS A 163 -14.84 24.20 11.08
CA LYS A 163 -16.31 24.21 11.11
C LYS A 163 -16.85 24.54 12.51
N SER A 164 -16.20 24.03 13.56
CA SER A 164 -16.58 24.32 14.95
C SER A 164 -16.42 25.78 15.37
N LYS A 165 -15.66 26.61 14.63
CA LYS A 165 -15.49 28.04 14.93
C LYS A 165 -16.49 28.94 14.20
N SER A 166 -17.22 28.40 13.22
CA SER A 166 -18.16 29.13 12.37
C SER A 166 -19.64 28.90 12.73
N GLU A 167 -19.90 28.05 13.73
CA GLU A 167 -21.22 27.81 14.34
C GLU A 167 -21.24 28.48 15.72
#